data_AF-A0A7M3X518-F1
#
_entry.id   AF-A0A7M3X518-F1
#
_cell.length_a   1.000
_cell.length_b   1.000
_cell.length_c   1.000
_cell.angle_alpha   90.00
_cell.angle_beta   90.00
_cell.angle_gamma   90.00
#
_symmetry.space_group_name_H-M   'P 1'
#
loop_
_entity.id
_entity.type
_entity.pdbx_description
1 polymer ?
#
loop_
_entity_poly.entity_id
_entity_poly.type
_entity_poly.pdbx_seq_one_letter_code
_entity_poly.pdbx_strand_id
1 'polypeptide(L)'
;MGRSHTFLAKCIHWVFIILYAYGIFKQLDDLEQLEDSGLLVFEVVFASVFLLIVLIRYFYMSRFETFLGATEPVPLIHKYLAKTVHRLMYFCLVLLPLTGLAIAALFRRGIVDGPLMDGAIGVHGFAADLSYLLIAVHVFAAVYSRLKNEGIWTSMVPLWKEDTTKKSGLAEKITVFEGNVLQKVEALLPTKKQ
;
A
#
# COMPACT_ATOMS: atom_id res chain seq x y z
N MET A 1 -12.18 -24.15 -2.80
CA MET A 1 -11.53 -23.12 -1.96
C MET A 1 -10.49 -22.39 -2.81
N GLY A 2 -10.59 -21.07 -2.93
CA GLY A 2 -9.58 -20.27 -3.63
C GLY A 2 -8.20 -20.37 -2.95
N ARG A 3 -7.12 -20.21 -3.72
CA ARG A 3 -5.75 -20.18 -3.16
C ARG A 3 -5.64 -19.03 -2.16
N SER A 4 -4.99 -19.24 -1.01
CA SER A 4 -4.80 -18.23 0.03
C SER A 4 -3.33 -17.88 0.20
N HIS A 5 -3.03 -16.68 0.69
CA HIS A 5 -1.68 -16.37 1.11
C HIS A 5 -1.24 -17.26 2.27
N THR A 6 0.06 -17.51 2.35
CA THR A 6 0.66 -18.26 3.46
C THR A 6 0.45 -17.52 4.79
N PHE A 7 0.54 -18.24 5.91
CA PHE A 7 0.51 -17.63 7.24
C PHE A 7 1.58 -16.53 7.37
N LEU A 8 2.81 -16.82 6.93
CA LEU A 8 3.93 -15.89 6.96
C LEU A 8 3.64 -14.62 6.15
N ALA A 9 3.03 -14.73 4.96
CA ALA A 9 2.62 -13.57 4.18
C ALA A 9 1.66 -12.66 4.98
N LYS A 10 0.64 -13.26 5.60
CA LYS A 10 -0.35 -12.52 6.41
C LYS A 10 0.33 -11.86 7.61
N CYS A 11 1.18 -12.57 8.33
CA CYS A 11 1.94 -12.01 9.44
C CYS A 11 2.78 -10.80 9.00
N ILE A 12 3.57 -10.92 7.93
CA ILE A 12 4.38 -9.82 7.40
C ILE A 12 3.50 -8.63 7.00
N HIS A 13 2.35 -8.88 6.36
CA HIS A 13 1.42 -7.82 5.96
C HIS A 13 0.85 -7.06 7.17
N TRP A 14 0.36 -7.75 8.19
CA TRP A 14 -0.30 -7.12 9.34
C TRP A 14 0.67 -6.50 10.34
N VAL A 15 1.83 -7.12 10.57
CA VAL A 15 2.91 -6.49 11.34
C VAL A 15 3.37 -5.20 10.66
N PHE A 16 3.45 -5.19 9.33
CA PHE A 16 3.81 -4.00 8.58
C PHE A 16 2.80 -2.85 8.78
N ILE A 17 1.49 -3.15 8.85
CA ILE A 17 0.46 -2.13 9.12
C ILE A 17 0.69 -1.47 10.48
N ILE A 18 0.95 -2.27 11.53
CA ILE A 18 1.21 -1.75 12.88
C ILE A 18 2.47 -0.87 12.89
N LEU A 19 3.54 -1.34 12.25
CA LEU A 19 4.80 -0.61 12.15
C LEU A 19 4.62 0.72 11.40
N TYR A 20 3.88 0.70 10.29
CA TYR A 20 3.59 1.90 9.51
C TYR A 20 2.75 2.91 10.29
N ALA A 21 1.68 2.44 10.96
CA ALA A 21 0.87 3.29 11.82
C ALA A 21 1.70 3.92 12.94
N TYR A 22 2.59 3.14 13.58
CA TYR A 22 3.51 3.66 14.59
C TYR A 22 4.41 4.77 14.03
N GLY A 23 4.93 4.61 12.81
CA GLY A 23 5.72 5.65 12.13
C GLY A 23 4.93 6.95 11.94
N ILE A 24 3.66 6.88 11.56
CA ILE A 24 2.79 8.07 11.47
C ILE A 24 2.59 8.71 12.84
N PHE A 25 2.29 7.92 13.88
CA PHE A 25 2.05 8.45 15.23
C PHE A 25 3.30 9.05 15.87
N LYS A 26 4.49 8.67 15.41
CA LYS A 26 5.79 9.12 15.93
C LYS A 26 6.54 10.07 15.00
N GLN A 27 5.95 10.43 13.87
CA GLN A 27 6.55 11.41 12.96
C GLN A 27 6.80 12.73 13.70
N LEU A 28 7.88 13.41 13.32
CA LEU A 28 8.24 14.70 13.91
C LEU A 28 7.41 15.82 13.26
N ASP A 29 7.00 16.80 14.07
CA ASP A 29 6.25 17.97 13.59
C ASP A 29 7.16 19.03 12.96
N ASP A 30 8.41 19.13 13.43
CA ASP A 30 9.41 20.06 12.94
C ASP A 30 10.82 19.43 12.89
N LEU A 31 11.71 20.10 12.18
CA LEU A 31 13.10 19.68 12.03
C LEU A 31 13.95 19.99 13.27
N GLU A 32 13.58 20.99 14.07
CA GLU A 32 14.28 21.39 15.29
C GLU A 32 14.31 20.27 16.34
N GLN A 33 13.28 19.42 16.37
CA GLN A 33 13.25 18.21 17.20
C GLN A 33 14.46 17.27 16.98
N LEU A 34 15.11 17.29 15.81
CA LEU A 34 16.31 16.49 15.53
C LEU A 34 17.56 16.97 16.28
N GLU A 35 17.53 18.13 16.94
CA GLU A 35 18.61 18.57 17.84
C GLU A 35 18.76 17.64 19.05
N ASP A 36 17.67 16.96 19.47
CA ASP A 36 17.75 15.88 20.42
C ASP A 36 18.46 14.68 19.78
N SER A 37 19.70 14.44 20.21
CA SER A 37 20.53 13.37 19.68
C SER A 37 19.93 11.97 19.88
N GLY A 38 19.15 11.78 20.95
CA GLY A 38 18.42 10.54 21.19
C GLY A 38 17.30 10.33 20.16
N LEU A 39 16.57 11.40 19.84
CA LEU A 39 15.51 11.39 18.84
C LEU A 39 16.08 11.18 17.42
N LEU A 40 17.16 11.87 17.06
CA LEU A 40 17.85 11.67 15.78
C LEU A 40 18.32 10.22 15.60
N VAL A 41 18.93 9.63 16.64
CA VAL A 41 19.36 8.22 16.60
C VAL A 41 18.15 7.29 16.48
N PHE A 42 17.08 7.57 17.22
CA PHE A 42 15.84 6.81 17.14
C PHE A 42 15.27 6.82 15.72
N GLU A 43 15.13 7.99 15.09
CA GLU A 43 14.60 8.14 13.73
C GLU A 43 15.47 7.40 12.70
N VAL A 44 16.80 7.49 12.80
CA VAL A 44 17.71 6.77 11.90
C VAL A 44 17.57 5.25 12.04
N VAL A 45 17.51 4.75 13.28
CA VAL A 45 17.33 3.31 13.55
C VAL A 45 15.96 2.86 13.05
N PHE A 46 14.91 3.62 13.37
CA PHE A 46 13.55 3.32 12.96
C PHE A 46 13.42 3.29 11.44
N ALA A 47 13.88 4.32 10.73
CA ALA A 47 13.85 4.39 9.27
C ALA A 47 14.64 3.26 8.62
N SER A 48 15.81 2.89 9.17
CA SER A 48 16.63 1.79 8.66
C SER A 48 15.93 0.43 8.82
N VAL A 49 15.36 0.17 9.99
CA VAL A 49 14.60 -1.06 10.28
C VAL A 49 13.32 -1.11 9.42
N PHE A 50 12.62 0.02 9.31
CA PHE A 50 11.43 0.14 8.47
C PHE A 50 11.75 -0.19 7.02
N LEU A 51 12.80 0.43 6.45
CA LEU A 51 13.25 0.17 5.08
C LEU A 51 13.57 -1.31 4.87
N LEU A 52 14.31 -1.93 5.79
CA LEU A 52 14.63 -3.36 5.71
C LEU A 52 13.36 -4.22 5.68
N ILE A 53 12.40 -3.95 6.56
CA ILE A 53 11.13 -4.69 6.62
C ILE A 53 10.31 -4.49 5.35
N VAL A 54 10.23 -3.25 4.81
CA VAL A 54 9.54 -2.97 3.54
C VAL A 54 10.14 -3.79 2.40
N LEU A 55 11.47 -3.84 2.30
CA LEU A 55 12.17 -4.57 1.24
C LEU A 55 11.95 -6.08 1.37
N ILE A 56 12.08 -6.64 2.57
CA ILE A 56 11.77 -8.06 2.83
C ILE A 56 10.33 -8.36 2.42
N ARG A 57 9.38 -7.52 2.82
CA ARG A 57 7.97 -7.66 2.45
C ARG A 57 7.77 -7.60 0.95
N TYR A 58 8.39 -6.65 0.26
CA TYR A 58 8.31 -6.51 -1.20
C TYR A 58 8.79 -7.78 -1.91
N PHE A 59 10.00 -8.24 -1.62
CA PHE A 59 10.56 -9.43 -2.26
C PHE A 59 9.81 -10.71 -1.90
N TYR A 60 9.29 -10.82 -0.68
CA TYR A 60 8.49 -11.97 -0.28
C TYR A 60 7.16 -11.99 -1.04
N MET A 61 6.48 -10.84 -1.14
CA MET A 61 5.14 -10.70 -1.71
C MET A 61 5.12 -10.66 -3.24
N SER A 62 6.20 -10.25 -3.90
CA SER A 62 6.32 -10.21 -5.37
C SER A 62 6.15 -11.59 -6.03
N ARG A 63 6.23 -12.66 -5.24
CA ARG A 63 6.04 -14.06 -5.68
C ARG A 63 4.58 -14.49 -5.78
N PHE A 64 3.64 -13.68 -5.29
CA PHE A 64 2.21 -13.98 -5.35
C PHE A 64 1.51 -13.14 -6.42
N GLU A 65 0.46 -13.71 -7.03
CA GLU A 65 -0.43 -12.95 -7.93
C GLU A 65 -1.27 -11.94 -7.14
N THR A 66 -1.50 -10.75 -7.72
CA THR A 66 -2.24 -9.63 -7.10
C THR A 66 -3.67 -9.96 -6.67
N PHE A 67 -4.31 -10.93 -7.32
CA PHE A 67 -5.67 -11.39 -7.00
C PHE A 67 -5.69 -12.86 -6.57
N LEU A 68 -4.68 -13.28 -5.82
CA LEU A 68 -4.69 -14.59 -5.18
C LEU A 68 -5.96 -14.75 -4.34
N GLY A 69 -6.72 -15.82 -4.59
CA GLY A 69 -7.97 -16.12 -3.88
C GLY A 69 -9.24 -15.67 -4.58
N ALA A 70 -9.14 -14.94 -5.69
CA ALA A 70 -10.29 -14.61 -6.53
C ALA A 70 -11.03 -15.88 -6.97
N THR A 71 -12.33 -15.94 -6.69
CA THR A 71 -13.20 -17.08 -7.06
C THR A 71 -13.89 -16.91 -8.41
N GLU A 72 -13.91 -15.68 -8.92
CA GLU A 72 -14.49 -15.30 -10.21
C GLU A 72 -13.41 -14.62 -11.07
N PRO A 73 -13.51 -14.65 -12.41
CA PRO A 73 -12.54 -14.00 -13.29
C PRO A 73 -12.54 -12.49 -13.06
N VAL A 74 -11.38 -11.94 -12.72
CA VAL A 74 -11.21 -10.50 -12.48
C VAL A 74 -10.90 -9.78 -13.80
N PRO A 75 -11.62 -8.69 -14.16
CA PRO A 75 -11.35 -7.99 -15.41
C PRO A 75 -9.94 -7.39 -15.44
N LEU A 76 -9.38 -7.27 -16.65
CA LEU A 76 -7.97 -6.85 -16.84
C LEU A 76 -7.69 -5.45 -16.28
N ILE A 77 -8.66 -4.53 -16.35
CA ILE A 77 -8.50 -3.18 -15.83
C ILE A 77 -8.30 -3.16 -14.31
N HIS A 78 -9.03 -3.99 -13.56
CA HIS A 78 -8.82 -4.13 -12.12
C HIS A 78 -7.44 -4.70 -11.81
N LYS A 79 -6.95 -5.65 -12.63
CA LYS A 79 -5.61 -6.23 -12.47
C LYS A 79 -4.53 -5.20 -12.70
N TYR A 80 -4.70 -4.35 -13.72
CA TYR A 80 -3.80 -3.24 -13.97
C TYR A 80 -3.82 -2.22 -12.82
N LEU A 81 -5.01 -1.76 -12.42
CA LEU A 81 -5.17 -0.79 -11.34
C LEU A 81 -4.59 -1.29 -10.01
N ALA A 82 -4.91 -2.51 -9.60
CA ALA A 82 -4.39 -3.09 -8.36
C ALA A 82 -2.86 -3.20 -8.38
N LYS A 83 -2.27 -3.66 -9.49
CA LYS A 83 -0.81 -3.71 -9.64
C LYS A 83 -0.18 -2.33 -9.58
N THR A 84 -0.78 -1.34 -10.21
CA THR A 84 -0.30 0.05 -10.19
C THR A 84 -0.35 0.61 -8.77
N VAL A 85 -1.48 0.47 -8.06
CA VAL A 85 -1.62 0.90 -6.66
C VAL A 85 -0.56 0.23 -5.79
N HIS A 86 -0.39 -1.10 -5.84
CA HIS A 86 0.62 -1.78 -5.03
C HIS A 86 2.05 -1.33 -5.34
N ARG A 87 2.38 -1.13 -6.62
CA ARG A 87 3.72 -0.64 -7.02
C ARG A 87 3.97 0.77 -6.50
N LEU A 88 3.01 1.67 -6.64
CA LEU A 88 3.12 3.04 -6.13
C LEU A 88 3.18 3.06 -4.60
N MET A 89 2.45 2.18 -3.92
CA MET A 89 2.55 2.04 -2.46
C MET A 89 3.97 1.63 -2.07
N TYR A 90 4.54 0.58 -2.68
CA TYR A 90 5.92 0.17 -2.39
C TYR A 90 6.93 1.28 -2.72
N PHE A 91 6.72 2.01 -3.81
CA PHE A 91 7.53 3.18 -4.14
C PHE A 91 7.52 4.20 -3.00
N CYS A 92 6.35 4.62 -2.52
CA CYS A 92 6.25 5.60 -1.43
C CYS A 92 6.83 5.05 -0.11
N LEU A 93 6.50 3.81 0.24
CA LEU A 93 6.93 3.18 1.49
C LEU A 93 8.44 2.91 1.54
N VAL A 94 9.11 2.78 0.39
CA VAL A 94 10.58 2.75 0.32
C VAL A 94 11.15 4.17 0.31
N LEU A 95 10.51 5.10 -0.38
CA LEU A 95 10.98 6.48 -0.49
C LEU A 95 10.96 7.20 0.86
N LEU A 96 9.93 6.99 1.68
CA LEU A 96 9.79 7.57 3.03
C LEU A 96 11.03 7.37 3.92
N PRO A 97 11.45 6.13 4.24
CA PRO A 97 12.64 5.95 5.07
C PRO A 97 13.93 6.38 4.36
N LEU A 98 14.01 6.28 3.02
CA LEU A 98 15.20 6.76 2.29
C LEU A 98 15.37 8.27 2.42
N THR A 99 14.30 9.04 2.24
CA THR A 99 14.35 10.49 2.41
C THR A 99 14.47 10.88 3.88
N GLY A 100 13.87 10.15 4.81
CA GLY A 100 14.10 10.35 6.25
C GLY A 100 15.56 10.17 6.64
N LEU A 101 16.22 9.12 6.15
CA LEU A 101 17.66 8.91 6.33
C LEU A 101 18.50 10.01 5.65
N ALA A 102 18.07 10.50 4.48
CA ALA A 102 18.74 11.60 3.81
C ALA A 102 18.63 12.91 4.61
N ILE A 103 17.45 13.23 5.14
CA ILE A 103 17.21 14.38 6.03
C ILE A 103 18.11 14.28 7.25
N ALA A 104 18.11 13.13 7.95
CA ALA A 104 18.97 12.91 9.10
C ALA A 104 20.48 13.04 8.77
N ALA A 105 20.90 12.57 7.60
CA ALA A 105 22.29 12.69 7.15
C ALA A 105 22.69 14.14 6.81
N LEU A 106 21.79 14.92 6.20
CA LEU A 106 21.99 16.34 5.92
C LEU A 106 22.04 17.13 7.24
N PHE A 107 21.10 16.90 8.13
CA PHE A 107 21.03 17.53 9.45
C PHE A 107 22.33 17.31 10.24
N ARG A 108 22.82 16.07 10.30
CA ARG A 108 24.09 15.72 10.97
C ARG A 108 25.32 16.42 10.37
N ARG A 109 25.26 16.83 9.10
CA ARG A 109 26.32 17.61 8.43
C ARG A 109 26.19 19.11 8.66
N GLY A 110 25.24 19.56 9.48
CA GLY A 110 24.93 20.96 9.73
C GLY A 110 24.15 21.63 8.61
N ILE A 111 23.64 20.87 7.65
CA ILE A 111 22.77 21.38 6.58
C ILE A 111 21.33 21.28 7.10
N VAL A 112 20.82 22.37 7.65
CA VAL A 112 19.48 22.43 8.27
C VAL A 112 18.47 23.20 7.43
N ASP A 113 18.94 23.95 6.43
CA ASP A 113 18.14 24.79 5.55
C ASP A 113 18.65 24.76 4.09
N GLY A 114 17.88 25.40 3.21
CA GLY A 114 18.24 25.59 1.80
C GLY A 114 17.79 24.46 0.87
N PRO A 115 18.07 24.58 -0.44
CA PRO A 115 17.39 23.79 -1.48
C PRO A 115 17.53 22.27 -1.33
N LEU A 116 18.65 21.80 -0.76
CA LEU A 116 18.87 20.37 -0.53
C LEU A 116 18.01 19.82 0.61
N MET A 117 17.94 20.54 1.74
CA MET A 117 17.10 20.15 2.87
C MET A 117 15.62 20.30 2.51
N ASP A 118 15.24 21.45 1.96
CA ASP A 118 13.87 21.74 1.52
C ASP A 118 13.38 20.71 0.50
N GLY A 119 14.25 20.34 -0.45
CA GLY A 119 13.96 19.28 -1.41
C GLY A 119 13.76 17.91 -0.77
N ALA A 120 14.61 17.54 0.20
CA ALA A 120 14.50 16.26 0.91
C ALA A 120 13.21 16.18 1.74
N ILE A 121 12.88 17.23 2.48
CA ILE A 121 11.62 17.37 3.25
C ILE A 121 10.42 17.35 2.29
N GLY A 122 10.48 18.10 1.19
CA GLY A 122 9.40 18.15 0.20
C GLY A 122 9.10 16.79 -0.44
N VAL A 123 10.13 16.04 -0.82
CA VAL A 123 9.96 14.67 -1.36
C VAL A 123 9.45 13.72 -0.27
N HIS A 124 9.93 13.85 0.97
CA HIS A 124 9.45 13.05 2.10
C HIS A 124 7.96 13.29 2.37
N GLY A 125 7.54 14.55 2.49
CA GLY A 125 6.14 14.93 2.69
C GLY A 125 5.24 14.48 1.54
N PHE A 126 5.68 14.68 0.29
CA PHE A 126 4.95 14.18 -0.88
C PHE A 126 4.77 12.65 -0.85
N ALA A 127 5.83 11.91 -0.49
CA ALA A 127 5.74 10.46 -0.36
C ALA A 127 4.77 10.04 0.76
N ALA A 128 4.72 10.79 1.87
CA ALA A 128 3.78 10.56 2.97
C ALA A 128 2.33 10.75 2.50
N ASP A 129 2.01 11.91 1.91
CA ASP A 129 0.67 12.22 1.43
C ASP A 129 0.18 11.23 0.39
N LEU A 130 1.04 10.91 -0.59
CA LEU A 130 0.72 9.92 -1.61
C LEU A 130 0.51 8.52 -1.01
N SER A 131 1.30 8.15 0.00
CA SER A 131 1.13 6.86 0.68
C SER A 131 -0.21 6.79 1.44
N TYR A 132 -0.65 7.88 2.09
CA TYR A 132 -1.96 7.95 2.76
C TYR A 132 -3.10 7.73 1.76
N LEU A 133 -3.07 8.43 0.63
CA LEU A 133 -4.05 8.27 -0.43
C LEU A 133 -4.08 6.84 -0.98
N LEU A 134 -2.93 6.27 -1.30
CA LEU A 134 -2.83 4.93 -1.90
C LEU A 134 -3.26 3.84 -0.92
N ILE A 135 -2.92 3.96 0.37
CA ILE A 135 -3.36 3.03 1.41
C ILE A 135 -4.88 3.12 1.58
N ALA A 136 -5.45 4.33 1.60
CA ALA A 136 -6.89 4.50 1.67
C ALA A 136 -7.59 3.80 0.48
N VAL A 137 -7.13 4.06 -0.74
CA VAL A 137 -7.63 3.39 -1.96
C VAL A 137 -7.48 1.87 -1.86
N HIS A 138 -6.35 1.37 -1.36
CA HIS A 138 -6.11 -0.06 -1.16
C HIS A 138 -7.10 -0.69 -0.18
N VAL A 139 -7.35 -0.05 0.96
CA VAL A 139 -8.31 -0.52 1.97
C VAL A 139 -9.73 -0.47 1.42
N PHE A 140 -10.13 0.61 0.75
CA PHE A 140 -11.45 0.71 0.12
C PHE A 140 -11.66 -0.38 -0.93
N ALA A 141 -10.65 -0.64 -1.77
CA ALA A 141 -10.72 -1.72 -2.75
C ALA A 141 -10.84 -3.11 -2.09
N ALA A 142 -10.14 -3.34 -0.98
CA ALA A 142 -10.24 -4.60 -0.23
C ALA A 142 -11.63 -4.78 0.41
N VAL A 143 -12.20 -3.70 0.98
CA VAL A 143 -13.56 -3.73 1.53
C VAL A 143 -14.61 -3.92 0.42
N TYR A 144 -14.45 -3.23 -0.72
CA TYR A 144 -15.33 -3.39 -1.88
C TYR A 144 -15.31 -4.83 -2.41
N SER A 145 -14.11 -5.40 -2.55
CA SER A 145 -13.91 -6.80 -2.91
C SER A 145 -14.62 -7.74 -1.93
N ARG A 146 -14.51 -7.47 -0.63
CA ARG A 146 -15.23 -8.23 0.40
C ARG A 146 -16.74 -8.19 0.23
N LEU A 147 -17.31 -7.04 -0.12
CA LEU A 147 -18.76 -6.89 -0.36
C LEU A 147 -19.22 -7.70 -1.59
N LYS A 148 -18.34 -7.89 -2.58
CA LYS A 148 -18.56 -8.77 -3.74
C LYS A 148 -18.43 -10.26 -3.42
N ASN A 149 -17.91 -10.63 -2.24
CA ASN A 149 -17.75 -12.02 -1.80
C ASN A 149 -16.86 -12.84 -2.76
N GLU A 150 -15.82 -12.21 -3.32
CA GLU A 150 -14.98 -12.78 -4.38
C GLU A 150 -13.70 -13.46 -3.87
N GLY A 151 -13.52 -13.56 -2.54
CA GLY A 151 -12.49 -14.40 -1.90
C GLY A 151 -11.13 -13.71 -1.71
N ILE A 152 -10.91 -12.53 -2.30
CA ILE A 152 -9.66 -11.77 -2.18
C ILE A 152 -9.45 -11.27 -0.75
N TRP A 153 -10.49 -10.79 -0.08
CA TRP A 153 -10.39 -10.39 1.34
C TRP A 153 -9.92 -11.57 2.20
N THR A 154 -10.57 -12.71 2.03
CA THR A 154 -10.27 -13.94 2.78
C THR A 154 -8.87 -14.48 2.50
N SER A 155 -8.28 -14.13 1.37
CA SER A 155 -6.93 -14.54 1.02
C SER A 155 -5.86 -13.85 1.86
N MET A 156 -6.11 -12.64 2.39
CA MET A 156 -5.14 -11.84 3.16
C MET A 156 -5.57 -11.57 4.61
N VAL A 157 -6.86 -11.38 4.88
CA VAL A 157 -7.37 -11.03 6.21
C VAL A 157 -7.66 -12.31 7.02
N PRO A 158 -7.07 -12.48 8.23
CA PRO A 158 -7.27 -13.69 9.03
C PRO A 158 -8.63 -13.74 9.73
N LEU A 159 -9.28 -12.59 9.92
CA LEU A 159 -10.56 -12.41 10.61
C LEU A 159 -11.68 -12.02 9.62
N TRP A 160 -12.95 -12.20 10.02
CA TRP A 160 -14.13 -11.84 9.23
C TRP A 160 -14.11 -12.30 7.76
N LYS A 161 -13.73 -13.56 7.57
CA LYS A 161 -13.67 -14.21 6.27
C LYS A 161 -15.04 -14.25 5.58
N GLU A 162 -14.99 -14.22 4.26
CA GLU A 162 -16.14 -14.35 3.37
C GLU A 162 -16.68 -15.78 3.38
N ASP A 163 -18.00 -15.90 3.33
CA ASP A 163 -18.65 -17.17 3.01
C ASP A 163 -18.90 -17.23 1.51
N THR A 164 -17.89 -17.66 0.76
CA THR A 164 -17.94 -17.79 -0.70
C THR A 164 -19.04 -18.74 -1.20
N THR A 165 -19.70 -19.50 -0.31
CA THR A 165 -20.81 -20.39 -0.67
C THR A 165 -22.16 -19.67 -0.70
N LYS A 166 -22.27 -18.49 -0.07
CA LYS A 166 -23.50 -17.68 -0.06
C LYS A 166 -23.39 -16.49 -1.00
N LYS A 167 -24.02 -16.56 -2.17
CA LYS A 167 -24.18 -15.37 -3.03
C LYS A 167 -25.24 -14.45 -2.40
N SER A 168 -24.83 -13.27 -1.96
CA SER A 168 -25.74 -12.25 -1.44
C SER A 168 -26.34 -11.44 -2.59
N GLY A 169 -27.59 -11.00 -2.49
CA GLY A 169 -28.21 -10.14 -3.51
C GLY A 169 -27.50 -8.80 -3.69
N LEU A 170 -26.67 -8.38 -2.72
CA LEU A 170 -25.81 -7.19 -2.83
C LEU A 170 -24.62 -7.44 -3.77
N ALA A 171 -23.97 -8.59 -3.67
CA ALA A 171 -22.84 -8.95 -4.55
C ALA A 171 -23.27 -9.03 -6.03
N GLU A 172 -24.46 -9.58 -6.29
CA GLU A 172 -25.04 -9.65 -7.63
C GLU A 172 -25.32 -8.26 -8.20
N LYS A 173 -25.98 -7.38 -7.43
CA LYS A 173 -26.24 -5.98 -7.85
C LYS A 173 -24.96 -5.22 -8.18
N ILE A 174 -23.92 -5.37 -7.37
CA ILE A 174 -22.62 -4.73 -7.60
C ILE A 174 -21.99 -5.25 -8.90
N THR A 175 -22.01 -6.57 -9.11
CA THR A 175 -21.41 -7.19 -10.31
C THR A 175 -22.11 -6.74 -11.59
N VAL A 176 -23.45 -6.68 -11.59
CA VAL A 176 -24.24 -6.19 -12.74
C VAL A 176 -23.94 -4.72 -13.01
N PHE A 177 -23.90 -3.88 -11.97
CA PHE A 177 -23.59 -2.46 -12.11
C PHE A 177 -22.19 -2.24 -12.70
N GLU A 178 -21.19 -2.93 -12.16
CA GLU A 178 -19.80 -2.86 -12.62
C GLU A 178 -19.66 -3.31 -14.07
N GLY A 179 -20.30 -4.43 -14.46
CA GLY A 179 -20.33 -4.90 -15.84
C GLY A 179 -20.89 -3.87 -16.81
N ASN A 180 -21.99 -3.20 -16.44
CA ASN A 180 -22.59 -2.14 -17.26
C ASN A 180 -21.67 -0.91 -17.41
N VAL A 181 -20.93 -0.54 -16.36
CA VAL A 181 -19.97 0.57 -16.41
C VAL A 181 -18.77 0.19 -17.27
N LEU A 182 -18.20 -0.99 -17.08
CA LEU A 182 -17.06 -1.48 -17.84
C LEU A 182 -17.37 -1.57 -19.34
N GLN A 183 -18.55 -2.10 -19.70
CA GLN A 183 -18.98 -2.14 -21.11
C GLN A 183 -19.07 -0.74 -21.73
N LYS A 184 -19.58 0.26 -20.99
CA LYS A 184 -19.63 1.64 -21.46
C LYS A 184 -18.23 2.23 -21.65
N VAL A 185 -17.30 1.95 -20.74
CA VAL A 185 -15.91 2.40 -20.85
C VAL A 185 -15.21 1.72 -22.03
N GLU A 186 -15.38 0.41 -22.20
CA GLU A 186 -14.82 -0.34 -23.33
C GLU A 186 -15.37 0.15 -24.67
N ALA A 187 -16.66 0.48 -24.74
CA ALA A 187 -17.27 1.05 -25.94
C ALA A 187 -16.73 2.45 -26.32
N LEU A 188 -16.16 3.19 -25.36
CA LEU A 188 -15.54 4.50 -25.57
C LEU A 188 -14.04 4.41 -25.91
N LEU A 189 -13.41 3.26 -25.72
CA LEU A 189 -12.01 3.05 -26.08
C LEU A 189 -11.90 2.68 -27.57
N PRO A 190 -11.05 3.36 -28.37
CA PRO A 190 -10.84 2.99 -29.76
C PRO A 190 -10.29 1.56 -29.82
N THR A 191 -11.02 0.68 -30.51
CA THR A 191 -10.66 -0.73 -30.67
C THR A 191 -9.31 -0.81 -31.36
N LYS A 192 -8.28 -1.28 -30.67
CA LYS A 192 -7.00 -1.62 -31.32
C LYS A 192 -7.27 -2.86 -32.17
N LYS A 193 -7.43 -2.67 -33.48
CA LYS A 193 -7.47 -3.78 -34.45
C LYS A 193 -6.22 -4.64 -34.26
N GLN A 194 -6.45 -5.95 -34.15
CA GLN A 194 -5.43 -7.00 -34.09
C GLN A 194 -4.45 -6.89 -35.25
#